data_AF-A0A6G0XHU5-F1
#
_entry.id   AF-A0A6G0XHU5-F1
#
_cell.length_a   1.000
_cell.length_b   1.000
_cell.length_c   1.000
_cell.angle_alpha   90.00
_cell.angle_beta   90.00
_cell.angle_gamma   90.00
#
_symmetry.space_group_name_H-M   'P 1'
#
loop_
_entity.id
_entity.type
_entity.pdbx_description
1 polymer ?
#
loop_
_entity_poly.entity_id
_entity_poly.type
_entity_poly.pdbx_seq_one_letter_code
_entity_poly.pdbx_strand_id
1 'polypeptide(L)'
;MPTNGDVDLVDLSSMPLDTVLLTPEKKSRILSLLHHIQADYQAQTQKIEWQEQLLEAKQRLIDKYEAIAQGNLKSDGKEEHQEDDNLNSSLTLDIDQSFQADLDTTKGSPTTDTAEFSSNYCACSEDTTPTRFDFRSWPSLVRKIHHELSRLSESDPLRRFTQQLCRQVVDLPASNEIFMLRSTLKNLQHQAQAHSSIIQELRRENDDRLSRARHKRQLNLCLQDEMVRLRTQVADLKAQHVRLYAKYNDNQQEYSHLQGDFSSLHREYEELRSSLETCKQDNTSQLELFQTKSEQQIALLREEHKAEREALLETHRRTIDELTRVLKSQETKWSSQINRLLELIDTQEQDIATLHTAPKAKSSDLEQRLAQAEARNLSLQSLIESQKHDLAPLLTAQKAQISHLEKTLVQQEERNLSLLRLIDVQEQDLAILRASSKAQISDLEQKITQQEERNQSLVASLTECQRDLEASKEDVKNYLLECESYKTVQVSLQEDCQRQAKQLQLLAVWKEQAETWQMACLEHEQRVGELKQCVASLRDELRFSKERFVPDISHLLQQHQDPASTINDEVVDKLKLVLDKRIEEYSQDQSKYPTNAPLQHYLSVEMVFLSALRGRLLLLN
;
A
#
# COMPACT_ATOMS: atom_id res chain seq x y z
N MET A 1 11.46 4.83 -31.40
CA MET A 1 11.92 6.00 -32.19
C MET A 1 10.73 6.49 -32.98
N PRO A 2 9.95 7.39 -32.37
CA PRO A 2 9.96 8.79 -32.75
C PRO A 2 10.28 9.71 -31.56
N THR A 3 10.47 10.97 -31.92
CA THR A 3 11.26 12.03 -31.31
C THR A 3 10.63 12.72 -30.10
N ASN A 4 11.51 13.13 -29.18
CA ASN A 4 11.28 14.09 -28.10
C ASN A 4 10.46 15.29 -28.58
N GLY A 5 9.31 15.52 -27.95
CA GLY A 5 8.64 16.81 -27.95
C GLY A 5 9.20 17.64 -26.80
N ASP A 6 9.83 18.76 -27.16
CA ASP A 6 10.15 19.84 -26.23
C ASP A 6 8.90 20.24 -25.46
N VAL A 7 8.98 20.15 -24.13
CA VAL A 7 7.99 20.73 -23.23
C VAL A 7 8.35 22.20 -23.10
N ASP A 8 7.65 23.03 -23.87
CA ASP A 8 7.66 24.48 -23.67
C ASP A 8 7.22 24.77 -22.23
N LEU A 9 8.19 25.18 -21.42
CA LEU A 9 8.00 25.65 -20.06
C LEU A 9 7.24 26.97 -20.14
N VAL A 10 5.92 26.92 -19.97
CA VAL A 10 5.08 28.13 -19.90
C VAL A 10 5.53 28.97 -18.71
N ASP A 11 6.16 30.11 -19.00
CA ASP A 11 6.59 31.10 -18.02
C ASP A 11 5.37 31.83 -17.44
N LEU A 12 4.89 31.29 -16.31
CA LEU A 12 3.73 31.77 -15.56
C LEU A 12 3.96 33.13 -14.86
N SER A 13 5.13 33.75 -15.01
CA SER A 13 5.45 35.05 -14.40
C SER A 13 4.80 36.25 -15.12
N SER A 14 4.16 36.02 -16.28
CA SER A 14 3.60 37.08 -17.13
C SER A 14 2.07 37.27 -17.07
N MET A 15 1.34 36.48 -16.25
CA MET A 15 -0.10 36.69 -16.11
C MET A 15 -0.44 37.84 -15.14
N PRO A 16 -1.21 38.86 -15.58
CA PRO A 16 -1.64 39.95 -14.71
C PRO A 16 -2.61 39.43 -13.64
N LEU A 17 -2.19 39.56 -12.37
CA LEU A 17 -2.87 39.00 -11.19
C LEU A 17 -4.31 39.53 -10.94
N ASP A 18 -4.79 40.51 -11.70
CA ASP A 18 -6.06 41.19 -11.42
C ASP A 18 -7.29 40.64 -12.18
N THR A 19 -7.16 39.55 -12.97
CA THR A 19 -8.27 39.07 -13.83
C THR A 19 -8.90 37.74 -13.43
N VAL A 20 -8.37 37.03 -12.43
CA VAL A 20 -8.98 35.78 -11.95
C VAL A 20 -9.93 36.08 -10.80
N LEU A 21 -11.14 36.56 -11.12
CA LEU A 21 -12.27 36.59 -10.19
C LEU A 21 -12.66 35.15 -9.85
N LEU A 22 -12.00 34.56 -8.86
CA LEU A 22 -12.41 33.31 -8.26
C LEU A 22 -13.80 33.52 -7.66
N THR A 23 -14.79 32.74 -8.13
CA THR A 23 -16.10 32.72 -7.51
C THR A 23 -15.95 32.38 -6.02
N PRO A 24 -16.82 32.90 -5.12
CA PRO A 24 -16.73 32.65 -3.68
C PRO A 24 -16.61 31.16 -3.33
N GLU A 25 -17.27 30.30 -4.10
CA GLU A 25 -17.20 28.84 -3.98
C GLU A 25 -15.80 28.29 -4.31
N LYS A 26 -15.17 28.76 -5.40
CA LYS A 26 -13.80 28.36 -5.75
C LYS A 26 -12.81 28.84 -4.70
N LYS A 27 -12.99 30.05 -4.16
CA LYS A 27 -12.18 30.58 -3.05
C LYS A 27 -12.34 29.74 -1.78
N SER A 28 -13.58 29.38 -1.42
CA SER A 28 -13.85 28.51 -0.28
C SER A 28 -13.22 27.12 -0.44
N ARG A 29 -13.34 26.51 -1.62
CA ARG A 29 -12.73 25.21 -1.92
C ARG A 29 -11.20 25.24 -1.84
N ILE A 30 -10.58 26.31 -2.35
CA ILE A 30 -9.12 26.51 -2.25
C ILE A 30 -8.70 26.67 -0.78
N LEU A 31 -9.44 27.44 0.02
CA LEU A 31 -9.15 27.59 1.44
C LEU A 31 -9.31 26.27 2.22
N SER A 32 -10.33 25.47 1.91
CA SER A 32 -10.50 24.15 2.51
C SER A 32 -9.37 23.19 2.13
N LEU A 33 -8.92 23.22 0.87
CA LEU A 33 -7.76 22.44 0.41
C LEU A 33 -6.47 22.87 1.12
N LEU A 34 -6.22 24.18 1.24
CA LEU A 34 -5.07 24.70 1.96
C LEU A 34 -5.09 24.30 3.43
N HIS A 35 -6.26 24.30 4.06
CA HIS A 35 -6.41 23.85 5.44
C HIS A 35 -6.12 22.35 5.60
N HIS A 36 -6.58 21.50 4.67
CA HIS A 36 -6.24 20.07 4.67
C HIS A 36 -4.75 19.83 4.45
N ILE A 37 -4.13 20.53 3.49
CA ILE A 37 -2.68 20.46 3.25
C ILE A 37 -1.91 20.87 4.50
N GLN A 38 -2.36 21.91 5.21
CA GLN A 38 -1.74 22.34 6.46
C GLN A 38 -1.89 21.30 7.58
N ALA A 39 -3.05 20.66 7.71
CA ALA A 39 -3.27 19.59 8.67
C ALA A 39 -2.41 18.35 8.36
N ASP A 40 -2.32 17.96 7.09
CA ASP A 40 -1.47 16.85 6.63
C ASP A 40 0.01 17.14 6.89
N TYR A 41 0.44 18.38 6.65
CA TYR A 41 1.81 18.82 6.94
C TYR A 41 2.13 18.74 8.44
N GLN A 42 1.19 19.13 9.31
CA GLN A 42 1.35 18.99 10.76
C GLN A 42 1.43 17.53 11.19
N ALA A 43 0.57 16.66 10.65
CA ALA A 43 0.61 15.22 10.92
C ALA A 43 1.92 14.57 10.45
N GLN A 44 2.45 14.98 9.29
CA GLN A 44 3.75 14.53 8.80
C GLN A 44 4.89 15.01 9.70
N THR A 45 4.84 16.25 10.19
CA THR A 45 5.84 16.79 11.12
C THR A 45 5.88 15.99 12.42
N GLN A 46 4.71 15.69 13.02
CA GLN A 46 4.61 14.85 14.21
C GLN A 46 5.13 13.42 13.97
N LYS A 47 4.87 12.86 12.77
CA LYS A 47 5.38 11.53 12.41
C LYS A 47 6.91 11.51 12.31
N ILE A 48 7.53 12.57 11.76
CA ILE A 48 8.99 12.70 11.68
C ILE A 48 9.58 12.82 13.09
N GLU A 49 8.99 13.66 13.95
CA GLU A 49 9.42 13.82 15.33
C GLU A 49 9.35 12.50 16.11
N TRP A 50 8.29 11.72 15.92
CA TRP A 50 8.17 10.39 16.52
C TRP A 50 9.23 9.39 16.01
N GLN A 51 9.55 9.45 14.71
CA GLN A 51 10.62 8.63 14.14
C GLN A 51 12.00 9.02 14.69
N GLU A 52 12.24 10.31 14.90
CA GLU A 52 13.47 10.82 15.51
C GLU A 52 13.63 10.34 16.96
N GLN A 53 12.56 10.43 17.77
CA GLN A 53 12.54 9.89 19.14
C GLN A 53 12.78 8.37 19.18
N LEU A 54 12.21 7.63 18.22
CA LEU A 54 12.41 6.19 18.13
C LEU A 54 13.86 5.84 17.77
N LEU A 55 14.48 6.60 16.86
CA LEU A 55 15.88 6.43 16.49
C LEU A 55 16.81 6.76 17.66
N GLU A 56 16.52 7.83 18.40
CA GLU A 56 17.27 8.19 19.60
C GLU A 56 17.17 7.09 20.68
N ALA A 57 15.97 6.55 20.92
CA ALA A 57 15.77 5.45 21.86
C ALA A 57 16.54 4.18 21.44
N LYS A 58 16.57 3.87 20.13
CA LYS A 58 17.37 2.77 19.59
C LYS A 58 18.87 3.01 19.78
N GLN A 59 19.35 4.24 19.54
CA GLN A 59 20.76 4.58 19.75
C GLN A 59 21.17 4.45 21.22
N ARG A 60 20.35 4.96 22.16
CA ARG A 60 20.59 4.79 23.60
C ARG A 60 20.66 3.32 24.01
N LEU A 61 19.85 2.46 23.38
CA LEU A 61 19.88 1.01 23.62
C LEU A 61 21.19 0.38 23.12
N ILE A 62 21.64 0.77 21.92
CA ILE A 62 22.93 0.35 21.35
C ILE A 62 24.07 0.78 22.27
N ASP A 63 24.12 2.05 22.65
CA ASP A 63 25.16 2.59 23.53
C ASP A 63 25.18 1.85 24.88
N LYS A 64 24.01 1.49 25.42
CA LYS A 64 23.90 0.69 26.66
C LYS A 64 24.46 -0.73 26.48
N TYR A 65 24.17 -1.40 25.37
CA TYR A 65 24.73 -2.72 25.09
C TYR A 65 26.23 -2.68 24.79
N GLU A 66 26.71 -1.64 24.11
CA GLU A 66 28.14 -1.42 23.90
C GLU A 66 28.87 -1.14 25.23
N ALA A 67 28.29 -0.36 26.13
CA ALA A 67 28.83 -0.14 27.47
C ALA A 67 28.90 -1.43 28.30
N ILE A 68 27.89 -2.30 28.22
CA ILE A 68 27.90 -3.62 28.88
C ILE A 68 28.97 -4.52 28.26
N ALA A 69 29.08 -4.55 26.93
CA ALA A 69 30.10 -5.33 26.23
C ALA A 69 31.52 -4.85 26.57
N GLN A 70 31.74 -3.54 26.64
CA GLN A 70 33.03 -2.95 27.00
C GLN A 70 33.35 -3.08 28.49
N GLY A 71 32.34 -3.09 29.37
CA GLY A 71 32.49 -3.31 30.81
C GLY A 71 32.93 -4.74 31.16
N ASN A 72 32.40 -5.74 30.45
CA ASN A 72 32.75 -7.16 30.65
C ASN A 72 34.14 -7.53 30.11
N LEU A 73 34.80 -6.67 29.33
CA LEU A 73 36.13 -6.91 28.76
C LEU A 73 37.27 -6.28 29.59
N LYS A 74 36.98 -5.49 30.63
CA LYS A 74 37.99 -4.81 31.46
C LYS A 74 38.18 -5.36 32.87
N SER A 75 37.43 -6.39 33.27
CA SER A 75 37.51 -6.97 34.62
C SER A 75 38.03 -8.41 34.62
N ASP A 76 39.22 -8.64 34.05
CA ASP A 76 39.98 -9.81 34.50
C ASP A 76 41.49 -9.53 34.44
N GLY A 77 42.04 -9.25 35.62
CA GLY A 77 43.47 -9.04 35.80
C GLY A 77 43.85 -7.95 36.80
N LYS A 78 43.45 -8.10 38.08
CA LYS A 78 44.35 -7.98 39.24
C LYS A 78 43.64 -8.24 40.56
N GLU A 79 44.39 -8.92 41.43
CA GLU A 79 44.03 -9.53 42.71
C GLU A 79 43.63 -8.55 43.82
N GLU A 80 42.79 -9.11 44.71
CA GLU A 80 42.73 -8.99 46.18
C GLU A 80 42.47 -7.66 46.90
N HIS A 81 41.44 -7.77 47.75
CA HIS A 81 41.13 -7.09 49.02
C HIS A 81 40.25 -5.84 49.02
N GLN A 82 39.32 -5.90 49.99
CA GLN A 82 38.39 -4.90 50.55
C GLN A 82 36.97 -4.82 49.98
N GLU A 83 36.06 -5.36 50.81
CA GLU A 83 34.77 -4.81 51.26
C GLU A 83 34.35 -3.50 50.59
N ASP A 84 33.23 -3.50 49.87
CA ASP A 84 31.98 -2.91 50.35
C ASP A 84 30.87 -3.03 49.30
N ASP A 85 29.65 -2.92 49.80
CA ASP A 85 28.36 -3.06 49.15
C ASP A 85 28.21 -2.36 47.78
N ASN A 86 27.20 -2.85 47.05
CA ASN A 86 26.34 -2.03 46.17
C ASN A 86 26.59 -2.05 44.65
N LEU A 87 26.55 -3.22 44.01
CA LEU A 87 26.34 -3.34 42.55
C LEU A 87 25.22 -4.35 42.19
N ASN A 88 24.10 -4.26 42.90
CA ASN A 88 22.80 -4.67 42.38
C ASN A 88 22.09 -3.42 41.83
N SER A 89 22.62 -2.82 40.77
CA SER A 89 21.90 -1.79 40.01
C SER A 89 20.88 -2.45 39.08
N SER A 90 19.75 -2.76 39.71
CA SER A 90 18.38 -2.71 39.17
C SER A 90 18.26 -2.73 37.64
N LEU A 91 18.06 -3.94 37.11
CA LEU A 91 17.36 -4.19 35.84
C LEU A 91 15.87 -3.85 36.02
N THR A 92 15.54 -2.56 36.11
CA THR A 92 14.16 -2.06 36.00
C THR A 92 14.10 -1.07 34.86
N LEU A 93 13.31 -1.41 33.85
CA LEU A 93 12.95 -0.53 32.75
C LEU A 93 12.06 0.59 33.29
N ASP A 94 12.61 1.78 33.53
CA ASP A 94 11.82 3.02 33.66
C ASP A 94 11.31 3.41 32.26
N ILE A 95 10.26 2.73 31.79
CA ILE A 95 9.48 3.16 30.62
C ILE A 95 8.30 4.05 31.05
N ASP A 96 7.92 4.04 32.33
CA ASP A 96 6.72 4.73 32.81
C ASP A 96 6.92 6.24 33.11
N GLN A 97 8.16 6.76 33.11
CA GLN A 97 8.41 8.17 33.49
C GLN A 97 8.31 9.19 32.34
N SER A 98 8.13 8.79 31.09
CA SER A 98 7.98 9.75 29.97
C SER A 98 6.52 10.09 29.63
N PHE A 99 5.53 9.58 30.37
CA PHE A 99 4.10 9.82 30.12
C PHE A 99 3.41 10.74 31.14
N GLN A 100 4.16 11.43 32.01
CA GLN A 100 3.59 12.22 33.13
C GLN A 100 3.98 13.70 33.19
N ALA A 101 4.47 14.28 32.10
CA ALA A 101 4.40 15.72 31.91
C ALA A 101 3.21 16.02 30.99
N ASP A 102 2.27 16.82 31.47
CA ASP A 102 1.06 17.31 30.79
C ASP A 102 -0.16 16.37 30.76
N LEU A 103 -0.76 16.16 31.93
CA LEU A 103 -2.21 15.93 32.05
C LEU A 103 -2.71 16.37 33.44
N ASP A 104 -2.90 17.68 33.59
CA ASP A 104 -3.83 18.23 34.56
C ASP A 104 -5.24 17.76 34.18
N THR A 105 -5.89 16.94 35.03
CA THR A 105 -7.30 17.08 35.42
C THR A 105 -7.75 15.99 36.41
N THR A 106 -7.90 16.40 37.67
CA THR A 106 -8.98 16.06 38.62
C THR A 106 -9.43 14.60 38.89
N LYS A 107 -9.19 14.22 40.16
CA LYS A 107 -10.05 13.45 41.09
C LYS A 107 -10.25 11.94 40.88
N GLY A 108 -9.82 11.18 41.91
CA GLY A 108 -10.52 9.97 42.35
C GLY A 108 -9.62 8.82 42.84
N SER A 109 -9.24 8.81 44.11
CA SER A 109 -8.86 7.56 44.82
C SER A 109 -10.07 6.59 44.87
N PRO A 110 -9.89 5.27 45.11
CA PRO A 110 -9.54 4.77 46.45
C PRO A 110 -8.56 3.56 46.52
N THR A 111 -7.72 3.63 47.56
CA THR A 111 -7.19 2.58 48.47
C THR A 111 -7.45 1.10 48.18
N THR A 112 -6.41 0.26 48.37
CA THR A 112 -6.43 -0.90 49.29
C THR A 112 -5.01 -1.30 49.69
N ASP A 113 -4.87 -1.52 50.99
CA ASP A 113 -3.70 -2.02 51.72
C ASP A 113 -3.21 -3.40 51.25
N THR A 114 -1.92 -3.67 51.48
CA THR A 114 -1.47 -4.75 52.38
C THR A 114 0.03 -4.66 52.58
N ALA A 115 0.41 -4.29 53.81
CA ALA A 115 1.67 -4.70 54.40
C ALA A 115 1.58 -6.20 54.73
N GLU A 116 2.71 -6.91 54.71
CA GLU A 116 3.26 -7.63 55.89
C GLU A 116 4.43 -8.57 55.52
N PHE A 117 5.30 -8.75 56.53
CA PHE A 117 6.43 -9.70 56.66
C PHE A 117 7.82 -9.29 56.15
N SER A 118 8.49 -8.45 56.94
CA SER A 118 9.91 -8.65 57.27
C SER A 118 10.05 -8.82 58.78
N SER A 119 10.62 -9.95 59.21
CA SER A 119 10.82 -10.31 60.62
C SER A 119 12.26 -10.74 60.86
N ASN A 120 12.90 -9.99 61.77
CA ASN A 120 13.80 -10.42 62.84
C ASN A 120 15.08 -11.19 62.50
N TYR A 121 16.19 -10.46 62.39
CA TYR A 121 17.51 -10.96 62.74
C TYR A 121 17.74 -10.84 64.26
N CYS A 122 17.98 -11.99 64.88
CA CYS A 122 18.37 -12.15 66.28
C CYS A 122 19.90 -12.17 66.36
N ALA A 123 20.50 -11.15 66.96
CA ALA A 123 21.92 -11.12 67.30
C ALA A 123 22.08 -11.58 68.76
N CYS A 124 22.53 -12.83 68.95
CA CYS A 124 23.03 -13.30 70.23
C CYS A 124 24.55 -13.09 70.29
N SER A 125 24.94 -12.25 71.23
CA SER A 125 26.30 -12.02 71.72
C SER A 125 26.79 -13.23 72.52
N GLU A 126 27.95 -13.80 72.17
CA GLU A 126 28.77 -14.59 73.10
C GLU A 126 30.26 -14.26 72.89
N ASP A 127 30.73 -13.29 73.68
CA ASP A 127 32.12 -13.13 74.06
C ASP A 127 32.54 -14.29 74.97
N THR A 128 33.41 -15.17 74.49
CA THR A 128 34.27 -15.99 75.36
C THR A 128 35.64 -16.14 74.73
N THR A 129 36.57 -15.26 75.12
CA THR A 129 38.00 -15.48 74.94
C THR A 129 38.50 -16.41 76.05
N PRO A 130 39.23 -17.50 75.76
CA PRO A 130 39.79 -18.35 76.81
C PRO A 130 41.07 -17.71 77.36
N THR A 131 41.07 -17.38 78.65
CA THR A 131 42.23 -16.90 79.38
C THR A 131 43.30 -18.01 79.44
N ARG A 132 44.46 -17.73 78.87
CA ARG A 132 45.63 -18.60 78.84
C ARG A 132 46.23 -18.69 80.25
N PHE A 133 46.05 -19.82 80.94
CA PHE A 133 46.61 -20.05 82.27
C PHE A 133 48.12 -20.34 82.16
N ASP A 134 48.97 -19.40 82.60
CA ASP A 134 50.43 -19.52 82.50
C ASP A 134 51.02 -20.30 83.68
N PHE A 135 51.57 -21.49 83.42
CA PHE A 135 52.13 -22.41 84.41
C PHE A 135 53.50 -21.99 84.99
N ARG A 136 54.00 -20.78 84.70
CA ARG A 136 55.30 -20.30 85.23
C ARG A 136 55.29 -19.85 86.69
N SER A 137 54.14 -19.87 87.38
CA SER A 137 54.00 -19.41 88.79
C SER A 137 53.94 -20.53 89.84
N TRP A 138 54.13 -21.79 89.48
CA TRP A 138 54.09 -22.90 90.45
C TRP A 138 55.10 -22.77 91.61
N PRO A 139 56.35 -22.31 91.41
CA PRO A 139 57.30 -22.11 92.51
C PRO A 139 56.92 -21.00 93.49
N SER A 140 56.07 -20.04 93.10
CA SER A 140 55.58 -18.98 94.00
C SER A 140 54.33 -19.41 94.76
N LEU A 141 53.48 -20.27 94.17
CA LEU A 141 52.34 -20.90 94.85
C LEU A 141 52.81 -21.89 95.93
N VAL A 142 53.80 -22.73 95.62
CA VAL A 142 54.38 -23.70 96.57
C VAL A 142 55.04 -22.99 97.75
N ARG A 143 55.73 -21.86 97.53
CA ARG A 143 56.30 -21.03 98.61
C ARG A 143 55.23 -20.43 99.53
N LYS A 144 54.11 -19.94 98.98
CA LYS A 144 52.99 -19.41 99.78
C LYS A 144 52.33 -20.51 100.62
N ILE A 145 52.16 -21.70 100.06
CA ILE A 145 51.62 -22.86 100.80
C ILE A 145 52.61 -23.30 101.90
N HIS A 146 53.92 -23.31 101.64
CA HIS A 146 54.92 -23.65 102.65
C HIS A 146 54.93 -22.66 103.83
N HIS A 147 54.71 -21.37 103.55
CA HIS A 147 54.64 -20.32 104.58
C HIS A 147 53.41 -20.45 105.48
N GLU A 148 52.25 -20.80 104.92
CA GLU A 148 51.05 -21.04 105.73
C GLU A 148 51.12 -22.37 106.51
N LEU A 149 51.80 -23.39 105.96
CA LEU A 149 52.03 -24.66 106.66
C LEU A 149 53.00 -24.53 107.86
N SER A 150 53.91 -23.55 107.87
CA SER A 150 54.78 -23.27 109.03
C SER A 150 54.04 -22.73 110.26
N ARG A 151 52.77 -22.33 110.11
CA ARG A 151 51.91 -21.90 111.22
C ARG A 151 51.19 -23.06 111.93
N LEU A 152 51.30 -24.28 111.40
CA LEU A 152 50.70 -25.48 111.99
C LEU A 152 51.72 -26.27 112.83
N SER A 153 51.24 -26.88 113.92
CA SER A 153 52.03 -27.73 114.84
C SER A 153 52.77 -28.86 114.10
N GLU A 154 53.99 -29.20 114.53
CA GLU A 154 54.81 -30.27 113.92
C GLU A 154 54.19 -31.68 114.01
N SER A 155 53.25 -31.87 114.94
CA SER A 155 52.52 -33.13 115.12
C SER A 155 51.27 -33.27 114.26
N ASP A 156 50.93 -32.26 113.44
CA ASP A 156 49.69 -32.26 112.68
C ASP A 156 49.81 -33.09 111.38
N PRO A 157 49.00 -34.15 111.18
CA PRO A 157 49.07 -35.01 109.99
C PRO A 157 48.81 -34.25 108.69
N LEU A 158 47.98 -33.20 108.70
CA LEU A 158 47.73 -32.37 107.51
C LEU A 158 48.99 -31.64 107.05
N ARG A 159 49.84 -31.17 107.99
CA ARG A 159 51.13 -30.55 107.64
C ARG A 159 52.05 -31.55 106.96
N ARG A 160 52.13 -32.78 107.46
CA ARG A 160 52.94 -33.85 106.85
C ARG A 160 52.44 -34.24 105.46
N PHE A 161 51.14 -34.47 105.29
CA PHE A 161 50.57 -34.82 103.98
C PHE A 161 50.74 -33.69 102.96
N THR A 162 50.55 -32.44 103.36
CA THR A 162 50.69 -31.30 102.44
C THR A 162 52.16 -31.04 102.11
N GLN A 163 53.10 -31.24 103.04
CA GLN A 163 54.54 -31.22 102.75
C GLN A 163 54.97 -32.38 101.83
N GLN A 164 54.34 -33.55 101.96
CA GLN A 164 54.60 -34.71 101.11
C GLN A 164 54.05 -34.48 99.69
N LEU A 165 52.89 -33.84 99.54
CA LEU A 165 52.34 -33.37 98.25
C LEU A 165 53.20 -32.26 97.64
N CYS A 166 53.64 -31.27 98.42
CA CYS A 166 54.56 -30.24 97.93
C CYS A 166 55.91 -30.83 97.50
N ARG A 167 56.43 -31.85 98.20
CA ARG A 167 57.60 -32.61 97.75
C ARG A 167 57.30 -33.38 96.47
N GLN A 168 56.19 -34.12 96.38
CA GLN A 168 55.82 -34.85 95.17
C GLN A 168 55.61 -33.94 93.95
N VAL A 169 55.06 -32.74 94.12
CA VAL A 169 54.88 -31.75 93.04
C VAL A 169 56.22 -31.10 92.62
N VAL A 170 57.19 -30.99 93.54
CA VAL A 170 58.55 -30.49 93.26
C VAL A 170 59.47 -31.59 92.72
N ASP A 171 59.26 -32.84 93.15
CA ASP A 171 60.01 -34.06 92.80
C ASP A 171 59.38 -34.83 91.63
N LEU A 172 58.23 -34.39 91.14
CA LEU A 172 57.66 -34.82 89.85
C LEU A 172 58.66 -34.34 88.79
N PRO A 173 59.43 -35.25 88.14
CA PRO A 173 60.35 -34.82 87.11
C PRO A 173 59.50 -34.20 86.00
N ALA A 174 59.62 -32.88 85.86
CA ALA A 174 59.27 -32.21 84.64
C ALA A 174 60.09 -32.87 83.52
N SER A 175 59.46 -33.71 82.68
CA SER A 175 59.61 -33.49 81.23
C SER A 175 58.69 -34.32 80.34
N ASN A 176 58.25 -35.54 80.68
CA ASN A 176 57.69 -36.43 79.63
C ASN A 176 56.17 -36.65 79.66
N GLU A 177 55.56 -37.12 80.74
CA GLU A 177 54.13 -37.49 80.70
C GLU A 177 53.19 -36.28 80.56
N ILE A 178 53.48 -35.19 81.28
CA ILE A 178 52.71 -33.93 81.16
C ILE A 178 52.93 -33.28 79.79
N PHE A 179 54.13 -33.41 79.22
CA PHE A 179 54.42 -32.92 77.87
C PHE A 179 53.67 -33.74 76.82
N MET A 180 53.63 -35.07 76.95
CA MET A 180 52.86 -35.96 76.09
C MET A 180 51.36 -35.66 76.17
N LEU A 181 50.79 -35.49 77.36
CA LEU A 181 49.39 -35.10 77.55
C LEU A 181 49.06 -33.74 76.94
N ARG A 182 49.96 -32.75 77.07
CA ARG A 182 49.81 -31.43 76.42
C ARG A 182 49.91 -31.54 74.90
N SER A 183 50.81 -32.38 74.39
CA SER A 183 50.95 -32.64 72.96
C SER A 183 49.70 -33.32 72.40
N THR A 184 49.17 -34.34 73.08
CA THR A 184 47.93 -35.03 72.67
C THR A 184 46.72 -34.09 72.74
N LEU A 185 46.61 -33.26 73.77
CA LEU A 185 45.53 -32.27 73.87
C LEU A 185 45.61 -31.25 72.71
N LYS A 186 46.81 -30.77 72.40
CA LYS A 186 47.02 -29.84 71.28
C LYS A 186 46.71 -30.49 69.92
N ASN A 187 47.08 -31.76 69.75
CA ASN A 187 46.74 -32.52 68.54
C ASN A 187 45.23 -32.75 68.42
N LEU A 188 44.55 -33.11 69.51
CA LEU A 188 43.09 -33.23 69.54
C LEU A 188 42.39 -31.89 69.26
N GLN A 189 42.94 -30.78 69.77
CA GLN A 189 42.43 -29.44 69.47
C GLN A 189 42.60 -29.08 68.00
N HIS A 190 43.76 -29.35 67.40
CA HIS A 190 43.97 -29.16 65.96
C HIS A 190 43.06 -30.06 65.12
N GLN A 191 42.84 -31.31 65.56
CA GLN A 191 41.92 -32.23 64.90
C GLN A 191 40.46 -31.74 64.99
N ALA A 192 40.04 -31.22 66.15
CA ALA A 192 38.72 -30.63 66.32
C ALA A 192 38.53 -29.38 65.44
N GLN A 193 39.56 -28.53 65.32
CA GLN A 193 39.54 -27.37 64.42
C GLN A 193 39.44 -27.81 62.95
N ALA A 194 40.23 -28.80 62.52
CA ALA A 194 40.16 -29.35 61.17
C ALA A 194 38.78 -29.96 60.87
N HIS A 195 38.20 -30.73 61.80
CA HIS A 195 36.85 -31.27 61.66
C HIS A 195 35.79 -30.15 61.57
N SER A 196 35.94 -29.07 62.35
CA SER A 196 35.05 -27.92 62.27
C SER A 196 35.10 -27.25 60.90
N SER A 197 36.29 -27.07 60.32
CA SER A 197 36.47 -26.53 58.96
C SER A 197 35.82 -27.43 57.92
N ILE A 198 36.02 -28.75 58.00
CA ILE A 198 35.40 -29.73 57.09
C ILE A 198 33.87 -29.67 57.18
N ILE A 199 33.31 -29.56 58.39
CA ILE A 199 31.86 -29.43 58.58
C ILE A 199 31.33 -28.15 57.94
N GLN A 200 32.04 -27.02 58.07
CA GLN A 200 31.65 -25.77 57.43
C GLN A 200 31.68 -25.87 55.90
N GLU A 201 32.69 -26.54 55.35
CA GLU A 201 32.82 -26.75 53.90
C GLU A 201 31.72 -27.66 53.35
N LEU A 202 31.38 -28.74 54.07
CA LEU A 202 30.25 -29.61 53.74
C LEU A 202 28.89 -28.87 53.82
N ARG A 203 28.73 -27.93 54.77
CA ARG A 203 27.53 -27.07 54.83
C ARG A 203 27.42 -26.17 53.61
N ARG A 204 28.53 -25.51 53.23
CA ARG A 204 28.58 -24.69 52.00
C ARG A 204 28.26 -25.51 50.77
N GLU A 205 28.86 -26.69 50.62
CA GLU A 205 28.59 -27.58 49.48
C GLU A 205 27.11 -28.02 49.43
N ASN A 206 26.50 -28.30 50.59
CA ASN A 206 25.09 -28.62 50.67
C ASN A 206 24.19 -27.44 50.29
N ASP A 207 24.54 -26.22 50.71
CA ASP A 207 23.80 -25.00 50.34
C ASP A 207 23.91 -24.74 48.83
N ASP A 208 25.09 -24.94 48.23
CA ASP A 208 25.29 -24.85 46.78
C ASP A 208 24.49 -25.90 46.01
N ARG A 209 24.40 -27.13 46.54
CA ARG A 209 23.56 -28.19 45.97
C ARG A 209 22.07 -27.82 46.03
N LEU A 210 21.60 -27.25 47.15
CA LEU A 210 20.22 -26.78 47.29
C LEU A 210 19.94 -25.61 46.35
N SER A 211 20.87 -24.67 46.20
CA SER A 211 20.76 -23.55 45.28
C SER A 211 20.65 -24.04 43.83
N ARG A 212 21.54 -24.94 43.39
CA ARG A 212 21.47 -25.58 42.07
C ARG A 212 20.15 -26.32 41.84
N ALA A 213 19.64 -27.02 42.86
CA ALA A 213 18.36 -27.69 42.77
C ALA A 213 17.18 -26.71 42.61
N ARG A 214 17.21 -25.55 43.28
CA ARG A 214 16.21 -24.47 43.13
C ARG A 214 16.27 -23.87 41.73
N HIS A 215 17.45 -23.52 41.23
CA HIS A 215 17.61 -23.00 39.87
C HIS A 215 17.13 -23.98 38.80
N LYS A 216 17.42 -25.28 38.96
CA LYS A 216 16.90 -26.32 38.05
C LYS A 216 15.37 -26.38 38.05
N ARG A 217 14.73 -26.26 39.22
CA ARG A 217 13.26 -26.20 39.31
C ARG A 217 12.71 -24.95 38.63
N GLN A 218 13.33 -23.80 38.84
CA GLN A 218 12.90 -22.54 38.22
C GLN A 218 13.03 -22.60 36.69
N LEU A 219 14.15 -23.11 36.17
CA LEU A 219 14.33 -23.31 34.73
C LEU A 219 13.25 -24.22 34.15
N ASN A 220 12.92 -25.33 34.82
CA ASN A 220 11.85 -26.22 34.38
C ASN A 220 10.48 -25.52 34.33
N LEU A 221 10.18 -24.65 35.30
CA LEU A 221 8.94 -23.86 35.29
C LEU A 221 8.91 -22.87 34.12
N CYS A 222 10.01 -22.15 33.86
CA CYS A 222 10.11 -21.25 32.71
C CYS A 222 9.94 -21.99 31.38
N LEU A 223 10.55 -23.17 31.22
CA LEU A 223 10.39 -23.99 30.01
C LEU A 223 8.95 -24.49 29.85
N GLN A 224 8.27 -24.84 30.95
CA GLN A 224 6.88 -25.26 30.90
C GLN A 224 5.96 -24.11 30.48
N ASP A 225 6.19 -22.90 30.99
CA ASP A 225 5.44 -21.70 30.62
C ASP A 225 5.64 -21.34 29.14
N GLU A 226 6.89 -21.36 28.66
CA GLU A 226 7.20 -21.15 27.24
C GLU A 226 6.54 -22.21 26.34
N MET A 227 6.51 -23.48 26.75
CA MET A 227 5.79 -24.50 25.99
C MET A 227 4.28 -24.24 25.92
N VAL A 228 3.67 -23.74 27.00
CA VAL A 228 2.26 -23.36 27.00
C VAL A 228 2.03 -22.17 26.06
N ARG A 229 2.89 -21.15 26.12
CA ARG A 229 2.84 -19.97 25.24
C ARG A 229 3.00 -20.33 23.76
N LEU A 230 3.90 -21.26 23.43
CA LEU A 230 4.06 -21.74 22.06
C LEU A 230 2.84 -22.52 21.58
N ARG A 231 2.22 -23.34 22.45
CA ARG A 231 0.99 -24.06 22.09
C ARG A 231 -0.19 -23.12 21.84
N THR A 232 -0.33 -22.05 22.63
CA THR A 232 -1.38 -21.05 22.39
C THR A 232 -1.13 -20.29 21.09
N GLN A 233 0.11 -19.86 20.83
CA GLN A 233 0.46 -19.23 19.54
C GLN A 233 0.16 -20.13 18.34
N VAL A 234 0.45 -21.43 18.42
CA VAL A 234 0.11 -22.39 17.35
C VAL A 234 -1.41 -22.52 17.19
N ALA A 235 -2.18 -22.50 18.27
CA ALA A 235 -3.64 -22.53 18.21
C ALA A 235 -4.21 -21.25 17.55
N ASP A 236 -3.66 -20.09 17.90
CA ASP A 236 -4.07 -18.80 17.33
C ASP A 236 -3.75 -18.72 15.83
N LEU A 237 -2.55 -19.16 15.43
CA LEU A 237 -2.16 -19.24 14.02
C LEU A 237 -3.08 -20.17 13.21
N LYS A 238 -3.47 -21.33 13.78
CA LYS A 238 -4.46 -22.21 13.16
C LYS A 238 -5.81 -21.52 13.01
N ALA A 239 -6.26 -20.80 14.02
CA ALA A 239 -7.52 -20.07 13.97
C ALA A 239 -7.48 -18.93 12.92
N GLN A 240 -6.34 -18.24 12.78
CA GLN A 240 -6.14 -17.24 11.73
C GLN A 240 -6.14 -17.87 10.34
N HIS A 241 -5.46 -19.01 10.16
CA HIS A 241 -5.44 -19.74 8.89
C HIS A 241 -6.86 -20.15 8.46
N VAL A 242 -7.68 -20.68 9.37
CA VAL A 242 -9.08 -21.03 9.07
C VAL A 242 -9.89 -19.81 8.64
N ARG A 243 -9.71 -18.66 9.32
CA ARG A 243 -10.41 -17.41 8.95
C ARG A 243 -9.99 -16.89 7.58
N LEU A 244 -8.69 -16.91 7.27
CA LEU A 244 -8.17 -16.49 5.97
C LEU A 244 -8.65 -17.42 4.87
N TYR A 245 -8.68 -18.72 5.12
CA TYR A 245 -9.18 -19.70 4.16
C TYR A 245 -10.69 -19.53 3.87
N ALA A 246 -11.49 -19.21 4.89
CA ALA A 246 -12.89 -18.87 4.71
C ALA A 246 -13.06 -17.62 3.83
N LYS A 247 -12.34 -16.53 4.14
CA LYS A 247 -12.35 -15.31 3.31
C LYS A 247 -11.92 -15.56 1.87
N TYR A 248 -10.91 -16.41 1.66
CA TYR A 248 -10.47 -16.79 0.32
C TYR A 248 -11.60 -17.48 -0.46
N ASN A 249 -12.33 -18.40 0.17
CA ASN A 249 -13.45 -19.08 -0.47
C ASN A 249 -14.61 -18.12 -0.77
N ASP A 250 -14.92 -17.18 0.14
CA ASP A 250 -15.96 -16.16 -0.09
C ASP A 250 -15.60 -15.30 -1.30
N ASN A 251 -14.37 -14.79 -1.37
CA ASN A 251 -13.87 -14.02 -2.52
C ASN A 251 -13.89 -14.84 -3.82
N GLN A 252 -13.61 -16.15 -3.75
CA GLN A 252 -13.69 -17.04 -4.92
C GLN A 252 -15.13 -17.22 -5.42
N GLN A 253 -16.11 -17.25 -4.52
CA GLN A 253 -17.52 -17.26 -4.88
C GLN A 253 -17.94 -15.94 -5.50
N GLU A 254 -17.55 -14.80 -4.92
CA GLU A 254 -17.82 -13.47 -5.48
C GLU A 254 -17.24 -13.33 -6.89
N TYR A 255 -16.01 -13.79 -7.12
CA TYR A 255 -15.40 -13.81 -8.45
C TYR A 255 -16.23 -14.64 -9.45
N SER A 256 -16.73 -15.80 -9.01
CA SER A 256 -17.56 -16.68 -9.84
C SER A 256 -18.90 -16.03 -10.20
N HIS A 257 -19.51 -15.30 -9.26
CA HIS A 257 -20.73 -14.51 -9.51
C HIS A 257 -20.47 -13.38 -10.51
N LEU A 258 -19.40 -12.62 -10.30
CA LEU A 258 -19.03 -11.51 -11.18
C LEU A 258 -18.74 -11.98 -12.61
N GLN A 259 -18.10 -13.14 -12.77
CA GLN A 259 -17.90 -13.78 -14.06
C GLN A 259 -19.22 -14.17 -14.74
N GLY A 260 -20.20 -14.62 -13.96
CA GLY A 260 -21.56 -14.89 -14.42
C GLY A 260 -22.26 -13.63 -14.91
N ASP A 261 -22.21 -12.55 -14.12
CA ASP A 261 -22.81 -11.26 -14.45
C ASP A 261 -22.19 -10.67 -15.73
N PHE A 262 -20.86 -10.73 -15.85
CA PHE A 262 -20.16 -10.29 -17.07
C PHE A 262 -20.61 -11.08 -18.30
N SER A 263 -20.79 -12.40 -18.16
CA SER A 263 -21.27 -13.25 -19.26
C SER A 263 -22.72 -12.93 -19.63
N SER A 264 -23.57 -12.54 -18.66
CA SER A 264 -24.94 -12.09 -18.93
C SER A 264 -24.95 -10.76 -19.66
N LEU A 265 -24.18 -9.78 -19.18
CA LEU A 265 -24.07 -8.46 -19.80
C LEU A 265 -23.52 -8.55 -21.23
N HIS A 266 -22.54 -9.43 -21.46
CA HIS A 266 -22.01 -9.67 -22.79
C HIS A 266 -23.08 -10.21 -23.75
N ARG A 267 -23.94 -11.12 -23.28
CA ARG A 267 -25.06 -11.65 -24.05
C ARG A 267 -26.07 -10.55 -24.39
N GLU A 268 -26.45 -9.72 -23.42
CA GLU A 268 -27.36 -8.59 -23.64
C GLU A 268 -26.79 -7.59 -24.67
N TYR A 269 -25.48 -7.34 -24.61
CA TYR A 269 -24.79 -6.51 -25.61
C TYR A 269 -24.85 -7.12 -27.01
N GLU A 270 -24.63 -8.43 -27.15
CA GLU A 270 -24.72 -9.13 -28.44
C GLU A 270 -26.15 -9.13 -29.00
N GLU A 271 -27.16 -9.30 -28.14
CA GLU A 271 -28.57 -9.22 -28.50
C GLU A 271 -28.96 -7.81 -28.97
N LEU A 272 -28.52 -6.77 -28.26
CA LEU A 272 -28.75 -5.39 -28.63
C LEU A 272 -28.07 -5.04 -29.96
N ARG A 273 -26.82 -5.50 -30.15
CA ARG A 273 -26.08 -5.32 -31.40
C ARG A 273 -26.78 -5.99 -32.58
N SER A 274 -27.28 -7.20 -32.38
CA SER A 274 -28.03 -7.95 -33.42
C SER A 274 -29.35 -7.26 -33.76
N SER A 275 -30.05 -6.74 -32.75
CA SER A 275 -31.29 -5.97 -32.92
C SER A 275 -31.04 -4.66 -33.69
N LEU A 276 -29.93 -3.97 -33.39
CA LEU A 276 -29.54 -2.75 -34.11
C LEU A 276 -29.23 -3.02 -35.58
N GLU A 277 -28.50 -4.09 -35.90
CA GLU A 277 -28.21 -4.45 -37.29
C GLU A 277 -29.49 -4.84 -38.05
N THR A 278 -30.41 -5.56 -37.40
CA THR A 278 -31.73 -5.86 -37.98
C THR A 278 -32.50 -4.58 -38.28
N CYS A 279 -32.56 -3.64 -37.32
CA CYS A 279 -33.24 -2.35 -37.50
C CYS A 279 -32.60 -1.50 -38.62
N LYS A 280 -31.27 -1.51 -38.74
CA LYS A 280 -30.58 -0.85 -39.87
C LYS A 280 -31.01 -1.45 -41.20
N GLN A 281 -31.02 -2.78 -41.30
CA GLN A 281 -31.41 -3.48 -42.52
C GLN A 281 -32.88 -3.27 -42.88
N ASP A 282 -33.76 -3.22 -41.89
CA ASP A 282 -35.18 -2.88 -42.10
C ASP A 282 -35.33 -1.44 -42.60
N ASN A 283 -34.61 -0.48 -41.99
CA ASN A 283 -34.62 0.91 -42.41
C ASN A 283 -34.07 1.10 -43.83
N THR A 284 -32.99 0.42 -44.21
CA THR A 284 -32.47 0.46 -45.59
C THR A 284 -33.47 -0.11 -46.57
N SER A 285 -34.10 -1.25 -46.23
CA SER A 285 -35.15 -1.88 -47.06
C SER A 285 -36.37 -0.96 -47.22
N GLN A 286 -36.79 -0.27 -46.16
CA GLN A 286 -37.88 0.71 -46.22
C GLN A 286 -37.51 1.93 -47.07
N LEU A 287 -36.27 2.40 -46.96
CA LEU A 287 -35.78 3.55 -47.74
C LEU A 287 -35.70 3.21 -49.24
N GLU A 288 -35.22 2.01 -49.60
CA GLU A 288 -35.25 1.50 -50.97
C GLU A 288 -36.69 1.36 -51.49
N LEU A 289 -37.61 0.86 -50.68
CA LEU A 289 -39.04 0.80 -51.03
C LEU A 289 -39.65 2.19 -51.24
N PHE A 290 -39.29 3.16 -50.41
CA PHE A 290 -39.76 4.54 -50.56
C PHE A 290 -39.18 5.19 -51.82
N GLN A 291 -37.89 5.00 -52.09
CA GLN A 291 -37.23 5.49 -53.30
C GLN A 291 -37.88 4.91 -54.56
N THR A 292 -38.09 3.60 -54.61
CA THR A 292 -38.75 2.96 -55.76
C THR A 292 -40.18 3.44 -55.96
N LYS A 293 -40.97 3.64 -54.89
CA LYS A 293 -42.30 4.26 -54.98
C LYS A 293 -42.26 5.69 -55.49
N SER A 294 -41.32 6.49 -54.99
CA SER A 294 -41.12 7.89 -55.43
C SER A 294 -40.74 7.95 -56.92
N GLU A 295 -39.82 7.09 -57.35
CA GLU A 295 -39.40 6.96 -58.76
C GLU A 295 -40.56 6.54 -59.66
N GLN A 296 -41.38 5.57 -59.22
CA GLN A 296 -42.60 5.16 -59.94
C GLN A 296 -43.59 6.32 -60.07
N GLN A 297 -43.80 7.09 -58.99
CA GLN A 297 -44.70 8.25 -59.02
C GLN A 297 -44.18 9.36 -59.95
N ILE A 298 -42.88 9.63 -59.94
CA ILE A 298 -42.24 10.58 -60.87
C ILE A 298 -42.39 10.08 -62.32
N ALA A 299 -42.23 8.78 -62.57
CA ALA A 299 -42.41 8.21 -63.90
C ALA A 299 -43.86 8.35 -64.40
N LEU A 300 -44.86 8.11 -63.53
CA LEU A 300 -46.27 8.33 -63.87
C LEU A 300 -46.56 9.79 -64.19
N LEU A 301 -46.12 10.74 -63.34
CA LEU A 301 -46.29 12.17 -63.60
C LEU A 301 -45.61 12.63 -64.89
N ARG A 302 -44.46 12.05 -65.25
CA ARG A 302 -43.78 12.33 -66.53
C ARG A 302 -44.60 11.87 -67.72
N GLU A 303 -45.21 10.69 -67.65
CA GLU A 303 -46.10 10.19 -68.71
C GLU A 303 -47.40 11.01 -68.81
N GLU A 304 -47.99 11.40 -67.68
CA GLU A 304 -49.16 12.31 -67.65
C GLU A 304 -48.84 13.66 -68.30
N HIS A 305 -47.75 14.32 -67.89
CA HIS A 305 -47.33 15.58 -68.49
C HIS A 305 -46.99 15.45 -69.98
N LYS A 306 -46.43 14.31 -70.41
CA LYS A 306 -46.17 14.04 -71.82
C LYS A 306 -47.49 13.91 -72.59
N ALA A 307 -48.48 13.19 -72.06
CA ALA A 307 -49.80 13.06 -72.66
C ALA A 307 -50.54 14.40 -72.73
N GLU A 308 -50.47 15.23 -71.67
CA GLU A 308 -51.02 16.59 -71.67
C GLU A 308 -50.37 17.47 -72.74
N ARG A 309 -49.04 17.41 -72.86
CA ARG A 309 -48.29 18.16 -73.88
C ARG A 309 -48.67 17.72 -75.29
N GLU A 310 -48.81 16.41 -75.53
CA GLU A 310 -49.27 15.88 -76.83
C GLU A 310 -50.71 16.31 -77.13
N ALA A 311 -51.61 16.26 -76.16
CA ALA A 311 -52.98 16.75 -76.30
C ALA A 311 -53.03 18.24 -76.63
N LEU A 312 -52.22 19.07 -75.97
CA LEU A 312 -52.10 20.51 -76.25
C LEU A 312 -51.53 20.78 -77.65
N LEU A 313 -50.51 20.02 -78.07
CA LEU A 313 -49.97 20.14 -79.42
C LEU A 313 -51.01 19.77 -80.48
N GLU A 314 -51.83 18.75 -80.22
CA GLU A 314 -52.91 18.35 -81.12
C GLU A 314 -54.03 19.40 -81.17
N THR A 315 -54.41 20.03 -80.05
CA THR A 315 -55.38 21.14 -80.08
C THR A 315 -54.82 22.35 -80.84
N HIS A 316 -53.54 22.70 -80.63
CA HIS A 316 -52.87 23.74 -81.41
C HIS A 316 -52.81 23.40 -82.91
N ARG A 317 -52.57 22.14 -83.27
CA ARG A 317 -52.59 21.71 -84.67
C ARG A 317 -53.96 21.92 -85.28
N ARG A 318 -55.03 21.52 -84.59
CA ARG A 318 -56.42 21.71 -85.05
C ARG A 318 -56.79 23.18 -85.20
N THR A 319 -56.37 24.05 -84.29
CA THR A 319 -56.63 25.50 -84.41
C THR A 319 -55.88 26.11 -85.59
N ILE A 320 -54.64 25.70 -85.84
CA ILE A 320 -53.87 26.12 -87.02
C ILE A 320 -54.55 25.65 -88.31
N ASP A 321 -55.00 24.39 -88.37
CA ASP A 321 -55.71 23.84 -89.54
C ASP A 321 -57.01 24.61 -89.82
N GLU A 322 -57.77 24.92 -88.77
CA GLU A 322 -59.01 25.70 -88.87
C GLU A 322 -58.76 27.14 -89.31
N LEU A 323 -57.75 27.82 -88.74
CA LEU A 323 -57.33 29.16 -89.18
C LEU A 323 -56.89 29.15 -90.65
N THR A 324 -56.13 28.14 -91.06
CA THR A 324 -55.70 27.96 -92.45
C THR A 324 -56.90 27.79 -93.39
N ARG A 325 -57.90 27.01 -92.98
CA ARG A 325 -59.16 26.83 -93.73
C ARG A 325 -59.95 28.13 -93.85
N VAL A 326 -60.08 28.88 -92.76
CA VAL A 326 -60.76 30.19 -92.75
C VAL A 326 -60.03 31.19 -93.65
N LEU A 327 -58.71 31.24 -93.58
CA LEU A 327 -57.90 32.12 -94.44
C LEU A 327 -58.08 31.80 -95.93
N LYS A 328 -58.03 30.52 -96.32
CA LYS A 328 -58.32 30.11 -97.70
C LYS A 328 -59.74 30.48 -98.14
N SER A 329 -60.73 30.32 -97.25
CA SER A 329 -62.10 30.76 -97.55
C SER A 329 -62.19 32.28 -97.76
N GLN A 330 -61.52 33.08 -96.92
CA GLN A 330 -61.47 34.52 -97.10
C GLN A 330 -60.75 34.91 -98.41
N GLU A 331 -59.63 34.28 -98.73
CA GLU A 331 -58.90 34.50 -99.99
C GLU A 331 -59.81 34.28 -101.22
N THR A 332 -60.61 33.21 -101.23
CA THR A 332 -61.58 32.97 -102.32
C THR A 332 -62.69 34.02 -102.38
N LYS A 333 -63.19 34.50 -101.23
CA LYS A 333 -64.20 35.57 -101.17
C LYS A 333 -63.64 36.88 -101.71
N TRP A 334 -62.46 37.28 -101.25
CA TRP A 334 -61.80 38.52 -101.68
C TRP A 334 -61.47 38.46 -103.17
N SER A 335 -60.97 37.32 -103.66
CA SER A 335 -60.73 37.12 -105.09
C SER A 335 -62.02 37.25 -105.91
N SER A 336 -63.13 36.66 -105.46
CA SER A 336 -64.44 36.80 -106.14
C SER A 336 -64.95 38.24 -106.14
N GLN A 337 -64.71 38.98 -105.06
CA GLN A 337 -65.13 40.38 -104.94
C GLN A 337 -64.27 41.30 -105.83
N ILE A 338 -62.97 41.04 -105.91
CA ILE A 338 -62.06 41.72 -106.84
C ILE A 338 -62.51 41.48 -108.29
N ASN A 339 -62.79 40.24 -108.67
CA ASN A 339 -63.28 39.92 -110.03
C ASN A 339 -64.60 40.64 -110.35
N ARG A 340 -65.54 40.68 -109.39
CA ARG A 340 -66.81 41.39 -109.55
C ARG A 340 -66.63 42.90 -109.69
N LEU A 341 -65.66 43.50 -108.99
CA LEU A 341 -65.33 44.91 -109.14
C LEU A 341 -64.68 45.20 -110.50
N LEU A 342 -63.82 44.31 -110.99
CA LEU A 342 -63.23 44.42 -112.32
C LEU A 342 -64.30 44.35 -113.42
N GLU A 343 -65.24 43.39 -113.36
CA GLU A 343 -66.39 43.32 -114.27
C GLU A 343 -67.24 44.61 -114.25
N LEU A 344 -67.43 45.20 -113.07
CA LEU A 344 -68.17 46.46 -112.91
C LEU A 344 -67.45 47.63 -113.59
N ILE A 345 -66.12 47.70 -113.45
CA ILE A 345 -65.30 48.71 -114.14
C ILE A 345 -65.40 48.53 -115.65
N ASP A 346 -65.29 47.30 -116.16
CA ASP A 346 -65.43 47.01 -117.59
C ASP A 346 -66.80 47.45 -118.13
N THR A 347 -67.89 47.20 -117.39
CA THR A 347 -69.22 47.68 -117.78
C THR A 347 -69.36 49.20 -117.75
N GLN A 348 -68.74 49.88 -116.79
CA GLN A 348 -68.75 51.33 -116.70
C GLN A 348 -67.93 51.98 -117.82
N GLU A 349 -66.80 51.40 -118.21
CA GLU A 349 -66.01 51.85 -119.35
C GLU A 349 -66.79 51.67 -120.67
N GLN A 350 -67.56 50.59 -120.79
CA GLN A 350 -68.44 50.34 -121.93
C GLN A 350 -69.61 51.35 -121.99
N ASP A 351 -70.21 51.70 -120.85
CA ASP A 351 -71.24 52.74 -120.74
C ASP A 351 -70.69 54.13 -121.11
N ILE A 352 -69.48 54.48 -120.67
CA ILE A 352 -68.80 55.74 -121.05
C ILE A 352 -68.52 55.78 -122.56
N ALA A 353 -68.15 54.66 -123.18
CA ALA A 353 -67.97 54.57 -124.62
C ALA A 353 -69.29 54.81 -125.40
N THR A 354 -70.43 54.39 -124.85
CA THR A 354 -71.76 54.69 -125.46
C THR A 354 -72.17 56.15 -125.33
N LEU A 355 -71.77 56.84 -124.25
CA LEU A 355 -72.04 58.27 -124.02
C LEU A 355 -71.24 59.22 -124.94
N HIS A 356 -70.22 58.72 -125.66
CA HIS A 356 -69.39 59.50 -126.59
C HIS A 356 -69.93 59.56 -128.05
N THR A 357 -71.14 59.07 -128.35
CA THR A 357 -71.70 59.02 -129.73
C THR A 357 -73.10 59.64 -129.92
N ALA A 358 -73.40 60.79 -129.30
CA ALA A 358 -74.61 61.56 -129.63
C ALA A 358 -74.41 63.10 -129.55
N PRO A 359 -74.76 63.90 -130.59
CA PRO A 359 -74.50 65.34 -130.63
C PRO A 359 -75.69 66.26 -130.31
N LYS A 360 -75.38 67.35 -129.60
CA LYS A 360 -75.86 68.76 -129.64
C LYS A 360 -77.36 69.09 -129.81
N ALA A 361 -77.88 69.91 -128.86
CA ALA A 361 -78.41 71.27 -129.08
C ALA A 361 -78.94 71.85 -127.74
N LYS A 362 -78.27 72.88 -127.17
CA LYS A 362 -78.61 74.33 -127.22
C LYS A 362 -79.74 74.75 -126.25
N SER A 363 -79.42 75.66 -125.30
CA SER A 363 -79.79 77.11 -125.35
C SER A 363 -81.11 77.33 -124.61
N SER A 364 -81.32 78.26 -123.68
CA SER A 364 -80.70 79.55 -123.40
C SER A 364 -80.98 79.96 -121.94
N ASP A 365 -80.37 81.09 -121.55
CA ASP A 365 -80.88 82.02 -120.54
C ASP A 365 -80.89 81.54 -119.09
N LEU A 366 -79.89 81.83 -118.26
CA LEU A 366 -79.33 83.18 -117.96
C LEU A 366 -80.35 84.30 -117.71
N GLU A 367 -81.66 84.00 -117.70
CA GLU A 367 -82.73 84.90 -117.25
C GLU A 367 -83.65 84.28 -116.18
N GLN A 368 -83.22 83.20 -115.53
CA GLN A 368 -83.81 82.80 -114.23
C GLN A 368 -82.81 82.84 -113.08
N ARG A 369 -81.75 83.64 -113.25
CA ARG A 369 -80.88 84.14 -112.17
C ARG A 369 -81.57 85.17 -111.26
N LEU A 370 -82.87 85.43 -111.46
CA LEU A 370 -83.67 86.36 -110.64
C LEU A 370 -84.68 85.66 -109.72
N ALA A 371 -85.07 84.41 -109.97
CA ALA A 371 -85.77 83.57 -108.97
C ALA A 371 -84.79 82.98 -107.91
N GLN A 372 -83.48 83.12 -108.20
CA GLN A 372 -82.36 82.74 -107.35
C GLN A 372 -82.17 83.67 -106.13
N ALA A 373 -82.97 84.73 -106.01
CA ALA A 373 -83.01 85.62 -104.84
C ALA A 373 -84.15 85.29 -103.86
N GLU A 374 -85.23 84.65 -104.32
CA GLU A 374 -86.36 84.25 -103.47
C GLU A 374 -86.18 82.84 -102.86
N ALA A 375 -85.35 82.00 -103.48
CA ALA A 375 -84.86 80.74 -102.89
C ALA A 375 -83.93 80.95 -101.67
N ARG A 376 -83.36 82.15 -101.47
CA ARG A 376 -82.49 82.45 -100.32
C ARG A 376 -83.25 82.66 -99.01
N ASN A 377 -84.56 82.91 -99.05
CA ASN A 377 -85.37 83.07 -97.85
C ASN A 377 -85.98 81.74 -97.35
N LEU A 378 -86.22 80.79 -98.26
CA LEU A 378 -86.49 79.38 -97.91
C LEU A 378 -85.20 78.62 -97.50
N SER A 379 -84.03 79.06 -98.00
CA SER A 379 -82.74 78.51 -97.58
C SER A 379 -82.41 78.79 -96.11
N LEU A 380 -82.84 79.92 -95.53
CA LEU A 380 -82.62 80.23 -94.11
C LEU A 380 -83.56 79.48 -93.15
N GLN A 381 -84.78 79.12 -93.58
CA GLN A 381 -85.63 78.17 -92.84
C GLN A 381 -85.11 76.74 -92.94
N SER A 382 -84.59 76.32 -94.10
CA SER A 382 -83.91 75.02 -94.23
C SER A 382 -82.59 74.95 -93.45
N LEU A 383 -81.90 76.08 -93.21
CA LEU A 383 -80.65 76.13 -92.45
C LEU A 383 -80.90 76.02 -90.93
N ILE A 384 -82.05 76.49 -90.44
CA ILE A 384 -82.46 76.32 -89.04
C ILE A 384 -82.98 74.89 -88.78
N GLU A 385 -83.58 74.23 -89.78
CA GLU A 385 -83.91 72.79 -89.72
C GLU A 385 -82.69 71.88 -89.99
N SER A 386 -81.73 72.29 -90.82
CA SER A 386 -80.43 71.59 -90.98
C SER A 386 -79.61 71.66 -89.71
N GLN A 387 -79.52 72.79 -89.02
CA GLN A 387 -78.78 72.90 -87.76
C GLN A 387 -79.42 72.06 -86.63
N LYS A 388 -80.72 71.78 -86.71
CA LYS A 388 -81.41 70.82 -85.80
C LYS A 388 -81.15 69.36 -86.20
N HIS A 389 -80.95 69.09 -87.50
CA HIS A 389 -80.50 67.79 -88.02
C HIS A 389 -78.99 67.55 -87.84
N ASP A 390 -78.18 68.60 -87.65
CA ASP A 390 -76.73 68.53 -87.40
C ASP A 390 -76.39 68.44 -85.90
N LEU A 391 -77.29 68.89 -85.01
CA LEU A 391 -77.19 68.69 -83.56
C LEU A 391 -77.64 67.30 -83.10
N ALA A 392 -78.53 66.63 -83.85
CA ALA A 392 -78.93 65.25 -83.56
C ALA A 392 -77.77 64.23 -83.66
N PRO A 393 -76.93 64.21 -84.72
CA PRO A 393 -75.77 63.33 -84.83
C PRO A 393 -74.70 63.68 -83.78
N LEU A 394 -74.54 64.96 -83.44
CA LEU A 394 -73.64 65.42 -82.37
C LEU A 394 -74.11 64.96 -80.97
N LEU A 395 -75.42 64.99 -80.71
CA LEU A 395 -76.00 64.47 -79.47
C LEU A 395 -75.98 62.94 -79.43
N THR A 396 -76.18 62.24 -80.55
CA THR A 396 -76.00 60.79 -80.62
C THR A 396 -74.54 60.38 -80.56
N ALA A 397 -73.62 61.18 -81.10
CA ALA A 397 -72.18 60.95 -80.98
C ALA A 397 -71.70 61.20 -79.55
N GLN A 398 -72.17 62.27 -78.88
CA GLN A 398 -71.92 62.46 -77.45
C GLN A 398 -72.54 61.36 -76.60
N LYS A 399 -73.78 60.92 -76.88
CA LYS A 399 -74.38 59.78 -76.19
C LYS A 399 -73.64 58.48 -76.46
N ALA A 400 -73.13 58.26 -77.67
CA ALA A 400 -72.30 57.10 -77.99
C ALA A 400 -70.93 57.17 -77.31
N GLN A 401 -70.33 58.36 -77.21
CA GLN A 401 -69.07 58.59 -76.50
C GLN A 401 -69.23 58.42 -74.99
N ILE A 402 -70.33 58.92 -74.40
CA ILE A 402 -70.70 58.69 -73.00
C ILE A 402 -70.94 57.19 -72.78
N SER A 403 -71.71 56.52 -73.64
CA SER A 403 -71.94 55.08 -73.55
C SER A 403 -70.65 54.25 -73.71
N HIS A 404 -69.72 54.68 -74.55
CA HIS A 404 -68.40 54.07 -74.67
C HIS A 404 -67.60 54.28 -73.38
N LEU A 405 -67.58 55.50 -72.84
CA LEU A 405 -66.86 55.82 -71.60
C LEU A 405 -67.42 55.05 -70.41
N GLU A 406 -68.75 54.94 -70.30
CA GLU A 406 -69.45 54.11 -69.30
C GLU A 406 -69.06 52.63 -69.45
N LYS A 407 -69.04 52.08 -70.67
CA LYS A 407 -68.58 50.70 -70.90
C LYS A 407 -67.12 50.49 -70.53
N THR A 408 -66.24 51.45 -70.83
CA THR A 408 -64.83 51.35 -70.42
C THR A 408 -64.65 51.49 -68.92
N LEU A 409 -65.46 52.33 -68.25
CA LEU A 409 -65.43 52.46 -66.80
C LEU A 409 -65.89 51.16 -66.13
N VAL A 410 -67.00 50.57 -66.58
CA VAL A 410 -67.49 49.28 -66.09
C VAL A 410 -66.46 48.17 -66.33
N GLN A 411 -65.85 48.10 -67.52
CA GLN A 411 -64.76 47.15 -67.78
C GLN A 411 -63.54 47.38 -66.88
N GLN A 412 -63.23 48.63 -66.53
CA GLN A 412 -62.14 48.95 -65.61
C GLN A 412 -62.49 48.56 -64.17
N GLU A 413 -63.73 48.78 -63.73
CA GLU A 413 -64.23 48.32 -62.44
C GLU A 413 -64.23 46.79 -62.33
N GLU A 414 -64.66 46.08 -63.38
CA GLU A 414 -64.59 44.61 -63.45
C GLU A 414 -63.14 44.10 -63.38
N ARG A 415 -62.21 44.76 -64.06
CA ARG A 415 -60.77 44.45 -63.97
C ARG A 415 -60.24 44.70 -62.56
N ASN A 416 -60.61 45.82 -61.93
CA ASN A 416 -60.19 46.14 -60.57
C ASN A 416 -60.75 45.13 -59.56
N LEU A 417 -62.02 44.73 -59.70
CA LEU A 417 -62.64 43.65 -58.90
C LEU A 417 -61.94 42.31 -59.11
N SER A 418 -61.54 41.99 -60.33
CA SER A 418 -60.78 40.77 -60.64
C SER A 418 -59.38 40.79 -60.02
N LEU A 419 -58.70 41.94 -60.04
CA LEU A 419 -57.42 42.13 -59.37
C LEU A 419 -57.56 42.05 -57.84
N LEU A 420 -58.62 42.61 -57.26
CA LEU A 420 -58.88 42.50 -55.82
C LEU A 420 -59.04 41.04 -55.39
N ARG A 421 -59.85 40.26 -56.14
CA ARG A 421 -60.01 38.81 -55.89
C ARG A 421 -58.71 38.04 -56.02
N LEU A 422 -57.85 38.43 -56.97
CA LEU A 422 -56.54 37.80 -57.13
C LEU A 422 -55.63 38.11 -55.93
N ILE A 423 -55.65 39.35 -55.43
CA ILE A 423 -54.92 39.75 -54.21
C ILE A 423 -55.44 38.94 -53.01
N ASP A 424 -56.76 38.81 -52.83
CA ASP A 424 -57.33 38.02 -51.73
C ASP A 424 -56.87 36.55 -51.77
N VAL A 425 -56.83 35.94 -52.96
CA VAL A 425 -56.32 34.57 -53.14
C VAL A 425 -54.83 34.49 -52.81
N GLN A 426 -54.02 35.45 -53.26
CA GLN A 426 -52.59 35.49 -52.94
C GLN A 426 -52.33 35.68 -51.43
N GLU A 427 -53.12 36.51 -50.76
CA GLU A 427 -53.02 36.69 -49.31
C GLU A 427 -53.41 35.41 -48.55
N GLN A 428 -54.42 34.69 -49.05
CA GLN A 428 -54.82 33.39 -48.50
C GLN A 428 -53.73 32.33 -48.69
N ASP A 429 -53.12 32.25 -49.88
CA ASP A 429 -52.00 31.34 -50.16
C ASP A 429 -50.78 31.66 -49.27
N LEU A 430 -50.46 32.94 -49.09
CA LEU A 430 -49.41 33.38 -48.17
C LEU A 430 -49.74 33.03 -46.71
N ALA A 431 -50.99 33.13 -46.29
CA ALA A 431 -51.42 32.73 -44.95
C ALA A 431 -51.26 31.22 -44.74
N ILE A 432 -51.62 30.40 -45.73
CA ILE A 432 -51.42 28.94 -45.72
C ILE A 432 -49.92 28.60 -45.64
N LEU A 433 -49.10 29.24 -46.47
CA LEU A 433 -47.64 29.03 -46.45
C LEU A 433 -47.02 29.43 -45.10
N ARG A 434 -47.45 30.55 -44.51
CA ARG A 434 -47.00 30.97 -43.16
C ARG A 434 -47.42 29.98 -42.08
N ALA A 435 -48.65 29.46 -42.15
CA ALA A 435 -49.12 28.44 -41.21
C ALA A 435 -48.34 27.13 -41.35
N SER A 436 -48.07 26.69 -42.58
CA SER A 436 -47.25 25.51 -42.87
C SER A 436 -45.81 25.68 -42.38
N SER A 437 -45.19 26.83 -42.65
CA SER A 437 -43.83 27.14 -42.18
C SER A 437 -43.76 27.20 -40.66
N LYS A 438 -44.76 27.81 -39.99
CA LYS A 438 -44.85 27.83 -38.53
C LYS A 438 -44.98 26.44 -37.93
N ALA A 439 -45.77 25.56 -38.54
CA ALA A 439 -45.89 24.17 -38.11
C ALA A 439 -44.58 23.39 -38.27
N GLN A 440 -43.86 23.59 -39.38
CA GLN A 440 -42.53 22.99 -39.60
C GLN A 440 -41.50 23.48 -38.58
N ILE A 441 -41.49 24.78 -38.26
CA ILE A 441 -40.59 25.34 -37.24
C ILE A 441 -40.91 24.71 -35.87
N SER A 442 -42.18 24.60 -35.50
CA SER A 442 -42.59 23.97 -34.24
C SER A 442 -42.18 22.48 -34.15
N ASP A 443 -42.28 21.72 -35.24
CA ASP A 443 -41.82 20.32 -35.29
C ASP A 443 -40.28 20.22 -35.15
N LEU A 444 -39.54 21.12 -35.79
CA LEU A 444 -38.08 21.18 -35.64
C LEU A 444 -37.66 21.58 -34.22
N GLU A 445 -38.32 22.56 -33.60
CA GLU A 445 -38.08 22.94 -32.21
C GLU A 445 -38.31 21.76 -31.26
N GLN A 446 -39.38 20.99 -31.46
CA GLN A 446 -39.65 19.78 -30.67
C GLN A 446 -38.58 18.69 -30.88
N LYS A 447 -38.09 18.51 -32.11
CA LYS A 447 -37.00 17.56 -32.38
C LYS A 447 -35.68 18.00 -31.75
N ILE A 448 -35.39 19.30 -31.74
CA ILE A 448 -34.20 19.86 -31.09
C ILE A 448 -34.27 19.62 -29.59
N THR A 449 -35.38 19.95 -28.93
CA THR A 449 -35.53 19.72 -27.48
C THR A 449 -35.43 18.23 -27.12
N GLN A 450 -36.06 17.35 -27.90
CA GLN A 450 -35.94 15.90 -27.69
C GLN A 450 -34.48 15.41 -27.86
N GLN A 451 -33.73 15.98 -28.81
CA GLN A 451 -32.33 15.63 -29.01
C GLN A 451 -31.44 16.18 -27.89
N GLU A 452 -31.74 17.37 -27.36
CA GLU A 452 -31.06 17.93 -26.19
C GLU A 452 -31.27 17.07 -24.94
N GLU A 453 -32.49 16.59 -24.69
CA GLU A 453 -32.79 15.66 -23.60
C GLU A 453 -32.01 14.35 -23.72
N ARG A 454 -31.95 13.76 -24.93
CA ARG A 454 -31.14 12.57 -25.20
C ARG A 454 -29.65 12.81 -24.96
N ASN A 455 -29.13 13.95 -25.41
CA ASN A 455 -27.74 14.32 -25.19
C ASN A 455 -27.44 14.51 -23.70
N GLN A 456 -28.34 15.14 -22.93
CA GLN A 456 -28.20 15.29 -21.48
C GLN A 456 -28.21 13.93 -20.77
N SER A 457 -29.09 13.02 -21.18
CA SER A 457 -29.13 11.65 -20.66
C SER A 457 -27.85 10.87 -20.97
N LEU A 458 -27.31 10.98 -22.19
CA LEU A 458 -26.03 10.37 -22.57
C LEU A 458 -24.86 10.95 -21.77
N VAL A 459 -24.82 12.28 -21.58
CA VAL A 459 -23.79 12.93 -20.75
C VAL A 459 -23.86 12.42 -19.32
N ALA A 460 -25.06 12.31 -18.73
CA ALA A 460 -25.23 11.76 -17.39
C ALA A 460 -24.69 10.31 -17.29
N SER A 461 -25.06 9.44 -18.23
CA SER A 461 -24.57 8.06 -18.28
C SER A 461 -23.04 7.99 -18.47
N LEU A 462 -22.46 8.83 -19.32
CA LEU A 462 -20.99 8.89 -19.49
C LEU A 462 -20.28 9.37 -18.22
N THR A 463 -20.86 10.34 -17.50
CA THR A 463 -20.28 10.79 -16.21
C THR A 463 -20.36 9.74 -15.12
N GLU A 464 -21.38 8.87 -15.16
CA GLU A 464 -21.49 7.71 -14.28
C GLU A 464 -20.45 6.65 -14.62
N CYS A 465 -20.34 6.24 -15.89
CA CYS A 465 -19.28 5.34 -16.34
C CYS A 465 -17.87 5.85 -16.02
N GLN A 466 -17.63 7.16 -16.12
CA GLN A 466 -16.35 7.77 -15.75
C GLN A 466 -16.08 7.63 -14.24
N ARG A 467 -17.10 7.78 -13.39
CA ARG A 467 -16.98 7.62 -11.95
C ARG A 467 -16.66 6.17 -11.58
N ASP A 468 -17.33 5.22 -12.21
CA ASP A 468 -17.12 3.80 -11.99
C ASP A 468 -15.72 3.37 -12.45
N LEU A 469 -15.23 3.92 -13.57
CA LEU A 469 -13.87 3.68 -14.05
C LEU A 469 -12.81 4.20 -13.08
N GLU A 470 -12.98 5.41 -12.53
CA GLU A 470 -12.04 5.94 -11.54
C GLU A 470 -12.10 5.17 -10.21
N ALA A 471 -13.29 4.69 -9.80
CA ALA A 471 -13.42 3.82 -8.64
C ALA A 471 -12.67 2.48 -8.85
N SER A 472 -12.90 1.82 -9.99
CA SER A 472 -12.21 0.57 -10.35
C SER A 472 -10.69 0.74 -10.44
N LYS A 473 -10.22 1.88 -10.95
CA LYS A 473 -8.79 2.21 -11.01
C LYS A 473 -8.17 2.37 -9.62
N GLU A 474 -8.88 2.99 -8.68
CA GLU A 474 -8.41 3.09 -7.30
C GLU A 474 -8.39 1.72 -6.61
N ASP A 475 -9.38 0.86 -6.87
CA ASP A 475 -9.40 -0.52 -6.38
C ASP A 475 -8.20 -1.32 -6.90
N VAL A 476 -7.91 -1.26 -8.20
CA VAL A 476 -6.73 -1.92 -8.79
C VAL A 476 -5.43 -1.41 -8.16
N LYS A 477 -5.32 -0.11 -7.91
CA LYS A 477 -4.16 0.48 -7.23
C LYS A 477 -4.03 -0.03 -5.80
N ASN A 478 -5.13 -0.15 -5.06
CA ASN A 478 -5.14 -0.73 -3.71
C ASN A 478 -4.70 -2.21 -3.73
N TYR A 479 -5.20 -3.00 -4.69
CA TYR A 479 -4.76 -4.39 -4.87
C TYR A 479 -3.27 -4.51 -5.21
N LEU A 480 -2.73 -3.59 -6.03
CA LEU A 480 -1.30 -3.57 -6.32
C LEU A 480 -0.46 -3.26 -5.08
N LEU A 481 -0.88 -2.29 -4.26
CA LEU A 481 -0.22 -1.98 -2.99
C LEU A 481 -0.29 -3.16 -2.02
N GLU A 482 -1.41 -3.87 -1.98
CA GLU A 482 -1.55 -5.09 -1.17
C GLU A 482 -0.59 -6.18 -1.66
N CYS A 483 -0.49 -6.39 -2.99
CA CYS A 483 0.45 -7.33 -3.59
C CYS A 483 1.92 -6.97 -3.29
N GLU A 484 2.28 -5.68 -3.30
CA GLU A 484 3.62 -5.23 -2.90
C GLU A 484 3.89 -5.49 -1.42
N SER A 485 2.88 -5.33 -0.56
CA SER A 485 2.98 -5.69 0.86
C SER A 485 3.20 -7.19 1.07
N TYR A 486 2.54 -8.05 0.29
CA TYR A 486 2.77 -9.49 0.36
C TYR A 486 4.18 -9.87 -0.09
N LYS A 487 4.76 -9.17 -1.08
CA LYS A 487 6.16 -9.39 -1.48
C LYS A 487 7.14 -9.06 -0.37
N THR A 488 6.93 -7.96 0.36
CA THR A 488 7.83 -7.60 1.48
C THR A 488 7.70 -8.59 2.63
N VAL A 489 6.48 -9.04 2.95
CA VAL A 489 6.23 -10.10 3.94
C VAL A 489 6.88 -11.42 3.51
N GLN A 490 6.80 -11.79 2.23
CA GLN A 490 7.44 -13.01 1.71
C GLN A 490 8.95 -12.98 1.88
N VAL A 491 9.60 -11.85 1.59
CA VAL A 491 11.06 -11.68 1.79
C VAL A 491 11.41 -11.81 3.27
N SER A 492 10.66 -11.17 4.17
CA SER A 492 10.86 -11.30 5.62
C SER A 492 10.71 -12.74 6.08
N LEU A 493 9.67 -13.45 5.62
CA LEU A 493 9.43 -14.85 5.97
C LEU A 493 10.57 -15.75 5.48
N GLN A 494 11.08 -15.49 4.26
CA GLN A 494 12.21 -16.22 3.71
C GLN A 494 13.49 -16.01 4.54
N GLU A 495 13.75 -14.78 4.99
CA GLU A 495 14.86 -14.50 5.90
C GLU A 495 14.70 -15.21 7.24
N ASP A 496 13.49 -15.22 7.82
CA ASP A 496 13.20 -15.92 9.07
C ASP A 496 13.41 -17.43 8.94
N CYS A 497 12.94 -18.04 7.83
CA CYS A 497 13.21 -19.45 7.52
C CYS A 497 14.71 -19.73 7.38
N GLN A 498 15.49 -18.84 6.76
CA GLN A 498 16.94 -18.98 6.67
C GLN A 498 17.62 -18.87 8.04
N ARG A 499 17.16 -17.95 8.90
CA ARG A 499 17.67 -17.84 10.28
C ARG A 499 17.37 -19.09 11.10
N GLN A 500 16.15 -19.64 11.00
CA GLN A 500 15.80 -20.90 11.66
C GLN A 500 16.62 -22.08 11.12
N ALA A 501 16.85 -22.16 9.80
CA ALA A 501 17.70 -23.20 9.23
C ALA A 501 19.13 -23.14 9.77
N LYS A 502 19.71 -21.93 9.91
CA LYS A 502 21.03 -21.74 10.54
C LYS A 502 21.04 -22.16 12.02
N GLN A 503 19.99 -21.83 12.77
CA GLN A 503 19.86 -22.26 14.17
C GLN A 503 19.77 -23.79 14.30
N LEU A 504 19.02 -24.46 13.41
CA LEU A 504 18.94 -25.92 13.37
C LEU A 504 20.29 -26.57 13.02
N GLN A 505 21.06 -25.99 12.10
CA GLN A 505 22.42 -26.44 11.81
C GLN A 505 23.33 -26.32 13.04
N LEU A 506 23.28 -25.19 13.75
CA LEU A 506 24.01 -25.00 15.00
C LEU A 506 23.61 -26.05 16.05
N LEU A 507 22.31 -26.29 16.25
CA LEU A 507 21.84 -27.31 17.19
C LEU A 507 22.31 -28.72 16.82
N ALA A 508 22.42 -29.04 15.52
CA ALA A 508 22.98 -30.31 15.07
C ALA A 508 24.46 -30.45 15.46
N VAL A 509 25.27 -29.40 15.31
CA VAL A 509 26.67 -29.38 15.75
C VAL A 509 26.77 -29.56 17.27
N TRP A 510 25.96 -28.83 18.04
CA TRP A 510 25.92 -28.99 19.50
C TRP A 510 25.51 -30.39 19.94
N LYS A 511 24.59 -31.03 19.20
CA LYS A 511 24.18 -32.41 19.45
C LYS A 511 25.31 -33.39 19.19
N GLU A 512 26.00 -33.29 18.05
CA GLU A 512 27.16 -34.13 17.73
C GLU A 512 28.26 -33.96 18.78
N GLN A 513 28.52 -32.72 19.20
CA GLN A 513 29.49 -32.44 20.24
C GLN A 513 29.06 -33.06 21.58
N ALA A 514 27.80 -32.92 21.99
CA ALA A 514 27.28 -33.57 23.20
C ALA A 514 27.41 -35.11 23.15
N GLU A 515 27.18 -35.73 21.99
CA GLU A 515 27.39 -37.17 21.78
C GLU A 515 28.87 -37.55 21.94
N THR A 516 29.81 -36.75 21.41
CA THR A 516 31.26 -36.99 21.63
C THR A 516 31.66 -36.86 23.10
N TRP A 517 31.15 -35.85 23.82
CA TRP A 517 31.39 -35.71 25.26
C TRP A 517 30.84 -36.90 26.04
N GLN A 518 29.64 -37.37 25.69
CA GLN A 518 29.03 -38.54 26.32
C GLN A 518 29.89 -39.80 26.12
N MET A 519 30.43 -40.01 24.92
CA MET A 519 31.35 -41.13 24.65
C MET A 519 32.65 -41.03 25.44
N ALA A 520 33.24 -39.83 25.55
CA ALA A 520 34.43 -39.61 26.36
C ALA A 520 34.17 -39.88 27.85
N CYS A 521 33.00 -39.48 28.38
CA CYS A 521 32.60 -39.79 29.75
C CYS A 521 32.51 -41.31 29.98
N LEU A 522 31.89 -42.06 29.06
CA LEU A 522 31.81 -43.52 29.15
C LEU A 522 33.20 -44.18 29.13
N GLU A 523 34.11 -43.69 28.29
CA GLU A 523 35.50 -44.19 28.23
C GLU A 523 36.25 -43.91 29.55
N HIS A 524 36.06 -42.73 30.14
CA HIS A 524 36.63 -42.39 31.44
C HIS A 524 36.04 -43.24 32.58
N GLU A 525 34.73 -43.49 32.57
CA GLU A 525 34.09 -44.38 33.53
C GLU A 525 34.66 -45.81 33.45
N GLN A 526 34.87 -46.31 32.23
CA GLN A 526 35.50 -47.61 31.99
C GLN A 526 36.94 -47.65 32.54
N ARG A 527 37.77 -46.66 32.22
CA ARG A 527 39.15 -46.55 32.75
C ARG A 527 39.19 -46.47 34.26
N VAL A 528 38.26 -45.75 34.89
CA VAL A 528 38.14 -45.70 36.36
C VAL A 528 37.78 -47.08 36.92
N GLY A 529 36.91 -47.83 36.24
CA GLY A 529 36.59 -49.22 36.58
C GLY A 529 37.84 -50.12 36.55
N GLU A 530 38.60 -50.07 35.46
CA GLU A 530 39.86 -50.82 35.28
C GLU A 530 40.89 -50.47 36.36
N LEU A 531 41.08 -49.17 36.64
CA LEU A 531 41.98 -48.70 37.69
C LEU A 531 41.54 -49.16 39.08
N LYS A 532 40.23 -49.12 39.40
CA LYS A 532 39.70 -49.64 40.66
C LYS A 532 39.99 -51.13 40.81
N GLN A 533 39.83 -51.90 39.73
CA GLN A 533 40.12 -53.33 39.72
C GLN A 533 41.63 -53.61 39.90
N CYS A 534 42.48 -52.82 39.25
CA CYS A 534 43.94 -52.90 39.40
C CYS A 534 44.38 -52.58 40.83
N VAL A 535 43.84 -51.51 41.43
CA VAL A 535 44.10 -51.14 42.84
C VAL A 535 43.62 -52.23 43.80
N ALA A 536 42.48 -52.87 43.53
CA ALA A 536 42.00 -54.01 44.32
C ALA A 536 42.97 -55.19 44.23
N SER A 537 43.42 -55.55 43.02
CA SER A 537 44.41 -56.61 42.79
C SER A 537 45.72 -56.33 43.52
N LEU A 538 46.26 -55.11 43.42
CA LEU A 538 47.47 -54.69 44.14
C LEU A 538 47.28 -54.73 45.65
N ARG A 539 46.10 -54.37 46.15
CA ARG A 539 45.78 -54.44 47.59
C ARG A 539 45.72 -55.88 48.06
N ASP A 540 45.18 -56.79 47.26
CA ASP A 540 45.13 -58.22 47.55
C ASP A 540 46.54 -58.85 47.50
N GLU A 541 47.37 -58.48 46.53
CA GLU A 541 48.80 -58.85 46.48
C GLU A 541 49.59 -58.32 47.67
N LEU A 542 49.34 -57.08 48.09
CA LEU A 542 49.96 -56.49 49.28
C LEU A 542 49.53 -57.22 50.55
N ARG A 543 48.24 -57.58 50.67
CA ARG A 543 47.72 -58.38 51.78
C ARG A 543 48.36 -59.76 51.80
N PHE A 544 48.44 -60.43 50.65
CA PHE A 544 49.09 -61.73 50.49
C PHE A 544 50.60 -61.67 50.82
N SER A 545 51.27 -60.58 50.44
CA SER A 545 52.68 -60.34 50.76
C SER A 545 52.89 -60.10 52.25
N LYS A 546 51.98 -59.34 52.90
CA LYS A 546 51.96 -59.18 54.37
C LYS A 546 51.69 -60.48 55.12
N GLU A 547 50.87 -61.38 54.56
CA GLU A 547 50.56 -62.67 55.17
C GLU A 547 51.69 -63.70 55.01
N ARG A 548 52.52 -63.58 53.96
CA ARG A 548 53.69 -64.46 53.73
C ARG A 548 55.00 -63.96 54.34
N PHE A 549 55.12 -62.67 54.67
CA PHE A 549 56.29 -62.09 55.33
C PHE A 549 55.89 -61.22 56.52
N VAL A 550 55.77 -61.85 57.68
CA VAL A 550 56.02 -61.19 58.97
C VAL A 550 57.19 -61.88 59.66
N PRO A 551 58.45 -61.47 59.41
CA PRO A 551 59.42 -61.32 60.47
C PRO A 551 59.17 -59.99 61.17
N ASP A 552 59.22 -60.01 62.49
CA ASP A 552 59.13 -58.84 63.37
C ASP A 552 60.13 -57.74 62.95
N ILE A 553 59.62 -56.61 62.45
CA ILE A 553 60.42 -55.51 61.89
C ILE A 553 60.80 -54.47 62.98
N SER A 554 60.49 -54.74 64.26
CA SER A 554 60.92 -53.90 65.37
C SER A 554 62.45 -53.80 65.53
N HIS A 555 63.23 -54.60 64.78
CA HIS A 555 64.70 -54.60 64.82
C HIS A 555 65.39 -53.89 63.64
N LEU A 556 64.68 -53.46 62.59
CA LEU A 556 65.30 -52.83 61.41
C LEU A 556 65.27 -51.29 61.39
N LEU A 557 64.60 -50.65 62.37
CA LEU A 557 64.53 -49.18 62.46
C LEU A 557 65.76 -48.51 63.10
N GLN A 558 66.82 -49.26 63.40
CA GLN A 558 68.00 -48.71 64.09
C GLN A 558 69.32 -48.71 63.32
N GLN A 559 69.39 -49.21 62.10
CA GLN A 559 70.61 -49.11 61.28
C GLN A 559 70.27 -49.08 59.79
N HIS A 560 70.15 -47.88 59.21
CA HIS A 560 71.02 -47.43 58.12
C HIS A 560 70.66 -46.01 57.67
N GLN A 561 71.64 -45.12 57.85
CA GLN A 561 71.81 -43.92 57.03
C GLN A 561 72.31 -44.37 55.64
N ASP A 562 71.59 -43.98 54.57
CA ASP A 562 71.97 -43.66 53.16
C ASP A 562 72.98 -44.52 52.35
N PRO A 563 73.04 -44.42 50.99
CA PRO A 563 72.23 -43.63 50.03
C PRO A 563 71.69 -44.42 48.79
N ALA A 564 70.91 -43.72 47.97
CA ALA A 564 70.72 -43.91 46.52
C ALA A 564 70.15 -45.26 46.03
N SER A 565 68.81 -45.30 45.87
CA SER A 565 68.24 -46.11 44.79
C SER A 565 68.56 -45.40 43.47
N THR A 566 69.59 -45.86 42.79
CA THR A 566 69.90 -45.48 41.43
C THR A 566 68.68 -45.77 40.55
N ILE A 567 68.02 -44.70 40.11
CA ILE A 567 67.04 -44.78 39.03
C ILE A 567 67.83 -45.31 37.83
N ASN A 568 67.37 -46.41 37.23
CA ASN A 568 68.02 -47.02 36.06
C ASN A 568 68.28 -45.92 35.02
N ASP A 569 69.55 -45.68 34.65
CA ASP A 569 69.96 -44.65 33.68
C ASP A 569 69.18 -44.79 32.35
N GLU A 570 68.84 -46.03 31.97
CA GLU A 570 68.06 -46.32 30.77
C GLU A 570 66.62 -45.75 30.82
N VAL A 571 66.02 -45.65 32.01
CA VAL A 571 64.68 -45.07 32.21
C VAL A 571 64.77 -43.55 32.18
N VAL A 572 65.83 -42.98 32.77
CA VAL A 572 66.08 -41.53 32.71
C VAL A 572 66.33 -41.09 31.28
N ASP A 573 67.11 -41.84 30.50
CA ASP A 573 67.37 -41.55 29.09
C ASP A 573 66.12 -41.65 28.22
N LYS A 574 65.25 -42.64 28.45
CA LYS A 574 63.95 -42.75 27.75
C LYS A 574 63.02 -41.59 28.11
N LEU A 575 62.94 -41.19 29.38
CA LEU A 575 62.14 -40.05 29.83
C LEU A 575 62.67 -38.74 29.25
N LYS A 576 64.00 -38.58 29.17
CA LYS A 576 64.65 -37.43 28.54
C LYS A 576 64.31 -37.33 27.05
N LEU A 577 64.38 -38.44 26.31
CA LEU A 577 64.03 -38.48 24.90
C LEU A 577 62.56 -38.12 24.65
N VAL A 578 61.65 -38.61 25.49
CA VAL A 578 60.22 -38.29 25.41
C VAL A 578 59.95 -36.81 25.72
N LEU A 579 60.62 -36.25 26.73
CA LEU A 579 60.50 -34.83 27.06
C LEU A 579 61.08 -33.94 25.97
N ASP A 580 62.25 -34.28 25.42
CA ASP A 580 62.87 -33.54 24.31
C ASP A 580 61.95 -33.50 23.08
N LYS A 581 61.37 -34.65 22.72
CA LYS A 581 60.43 -34.73 21.59
C LYS A 581 59.15 -33.91 21.84
N ARG A 582 58.59 -33.97 23.04
CA ARG A 582 57.39 -33.20 23.41
C ARG A 582 57.65 -31.69 23.41
N ILE A 583 58.80 -31.24 23.91
CA ILE A 583 59.19 -29.82 23.88
C ILE A 583 59.31 -29.34 22.42
N GLU A 584 59.88 -30.15 21.53
CA GLU A 584 60.00 -29.82 20.11
C GLU A 584 58.62 -29.74 19.41
N GLU A 585 57.72 -30.68 19.68
CA GLU A 585 56.34 -30.68 19.16
C GLU A 585 55.58 -29.41 19.61
N TYR A 586 55.70 -29.03 20.89
CA TYR A 586 55.06 -27.83 21.42
C TYR A 586 55.65 -26.53 20.84
N SER A 587 56.96 -26.48 20.61
CA SER A 587 57.60 -25.35 19.95
C SER A 587 57.14 -25.20 18.48
N GLN A 588 56.97 -26.31 17.77
CA GLN A 588 56.42 -26.31 16.41
C GLN A 588 54.95 -25.85 16.40
N ASP A 589 54.12 -26.32 17.33
CA ASP A 589 52.72 -25.92 17.40
C ASP A 589 52.52 -24.46 17.81
N GLN A 590 53.42 -23.91 18.62
CA GLN A 590 53.43 -22.48 18.93
C GLN A 590 53.63 -21.60 17.68
N SER A 591 54.44 -22.08 16.71
CA SER A 591 54.66 -21.38 15.43
C SER A 591 53.47 -21.45 14.47
N LYS A 592 52.60 -22.46 14.61
CA LYS A 592 51.43 -22.67 13.72
C LYS A 592 50.25 -21.75 14.04
N TYR A 593 50.14 -21.27 15.28
CA TYR A 593 48.99 -20.48 15.75
C TYR A 593 49.42 -19.12 16.33
N PRO A 594 49.93 -18.18 15.50
CA PRO A 594 50.45 -16.88 15.98
C PRO A 594 49.36 -15.91 16.46
N THR A 595 48.11 -16.10 16.05
CA THR A 595 47.01 -15.15 16.31
C THR A 595 46.09 -15.55 17.47
N ASN A 596 46.25 -16.75 18.04
CA ASN A 596 45.40 -17.25 19.12
C ASN A 596 46.12 -17.09 20.47
N ALA A 597 45.96 -15.92 21.10
CA ALA A 597 46.67 -15.56 22.34
C ALA A 597 46.41 -16.53 23.53
N PRO A 598 45.19 -17.02 23.79
CA PRO A 598 44.95 -18.03 24.82
C PRO A 598 45.72 -19.34 24.58
N LEU A 599 45.73 -19.80 23.33
CA LEU A 599 46.44 -21.03 22.97
C LEU A 599 47.96 -20.84 23.06
N GLN A 600 48.48 -19.68 22.64
CA GLN A 600 49.90 -19.35 22.79
C GLN A 600 50.33 -19.30 24.25
N HIS A 601 49.49 -18.76 25.14
CA HIS A 601 49.78 -18.73 26.57
C HIS A 601 49.84 -20.16 27.15
N TYR A 602 48.86 -21.00 26.83
CA TYR A 602 48.85 -22.41 27.24
C TYR A 602 50.10 -23.17 26.76
N LEU A 603 50.44 -23.07 25.48
CA LEU A 603 51.62 -23.74 24.90
C LEU A 603 52.93 -23.23 25.54
N SER A 604 53.00 -21.95 25.91
CA SER A 604 54.16 -21.36 26.59
C SER A 604 54.32 -21.87 28.02
N VAL A 605 53.23 -21.97 28.78
CA VAL A 605 53.23 -22.49 30.16
C VAL A 605 53.63 -23.97 30.17
N GLU A 606 53.08 -24.76 29.25
CA GLU A 606 53.39 -26.19 29.14
C GLU A 606 54.86 -26.42 28.75
N MET A 607 55.40 -25.62 27.83
CA MET A 607 56.82 -25.63 27.47
C MET A 607 57.75 -25.35 28.65
N VAL A 608 57.40 -24.36 29.49
CA VAL A 608 58.17 -24.04 30.72
C VAL A 608 58.12 -25.20 31.71
N PHE A 609 56.95 -25.82 31.88
CA PHE A 609 56.78 -26.94 32.79
C PHE A 609 57.57 -28.19 32.34
N LEU A 610 57.52 -28.53 31.05
CA LEU A 610 58.28 -29.64 30.47
C LEU A 610 59.79 -29.38 30.53
N SER A 611 60.22 -28.13 30.29
CA SER A 611 61.62 -27.72 30.43
C SER A 611 62.12 -27.79 31.88
N ALA A 612 61.27 -27.44 32.85
CA ALA A 612 61.58 -27.57 34.28
C ALA A 612 61.65 -29.04 34.73
N LEU A 613 60.74 -29.89 34.24
CA LEU A 613 60.78 -31.34 34.46
C LEU A 613 62.05 -31.97 33.88
N ARG A 614 62.42 -31.59 32.67
CA ARG A 614 63.68 -31.99 32.04
C ARG A 614 64.89 -31.53 32.86
N GLY A 615 64.89 -30.28 33.34
CA GLY A 615 65.94 -29.74 34.20
C GLY A 615 66.09 -30.51 35.52
N ARG A 616 64.97 -30.90 36.15
CA ARG A 616 64.98 -31.74 37.35
C ARG A 616 65.47 -33.17 37.06
N LEU A 617 65.10 -33.75 35.93
CA LEU A 617 65.61 -35.06 35.49
C LEU A 617 67.12 -35.04 35.26
N LEU A 618 67.67 -33.94 34.71
CA LEU A 618 69.11 -33.78 34.55
C LEU A 618 69.87 -33.59 35.88
N LEU A 619 69.20 -33.13 36.93
CA LEU A 619 69.76 -33.00 38.28
C LEU A 619 69.68 -34.30 39.11
N LEU A 620 68.95 -35.30 38.60
CA LEU A 620 68.78 -36.61 39.25
C LEU A 620 69.79 -37.66 38.73
N ASN A 621 70.59 -37.32 37.72
CA ASN A 621 71.73 -38.11 37.23
C ASN A 621 73.06 -37.66 37.84
#